data_AF-A0ABD2AUW6-F1
#
_entry.id   AF-A0ABD2AUW6-F1
#
_cell.length_a   1.000
_cell.length_b   1.000
_cell.length_c   1.000
_cell.angle_alpha   90.00
_cell.angle_beta   90.00
_cell.angle_gamma   90.00
#
_symmetry.space_group_name_H-M   'P 1'
#
loop_
_entity.id
_entity.type
_entity.pdbx_description
1 polymer ?
#
loop_
_entity_poly.entity_id
_entity_poly.type
_entity_poly.pdbx_seq_one_letter_code
_entity_poly.pdbx_strand_id
1 'polypeptide(L)'
;MDHHWQPRRKTKVYACVSYEKLTFVCFCLSFKRRMADSLTKYGLYIDDLSKICILEPEVANQTNKLKEECQNFVTRIVEFQKNCNKFIDLTDNWANEVEKEKMRTIGARNLLRSVEKQRDAQKQQIQALIMEKSMELERLRIQYDSLKKIEMEQMETIEHLTVN
;
A
#
# COMPACT_ATOMS: atom_id res chain seq x y z
N MET A 1 43.93 12.48 87.13
CA MET A 1 43.38 13.80 87.43
C MET A 1 44.03 14.79 86.47
N ASP A 2 43.18 15.36 85.63
CA ASP A 2 43.30 16.63 84.91
C ASP A 2 44.56 16.94 84.10
N HIS A 3 44.43 16.66 82.79
CA HIS A 3 45.27 17.23 81.75
C HIS A 3 44.80 18.64 81.39
N HIS A 4 45.71 19.58 81.62
CA HIS A 4 45.72 20.96 81.16
C HIS A 4 45.95 21.04 79.64
N TRP A 5 45.13 21.86 78.95
CA TRP A 5 45.43 22.73 77.77
C TRP A 5 46.39 22.22 76.67
N GLN A 6 46.15 22.22 75.35
CA GLN A 6 45.29 22.95 74.40
C GLN A 6 45.06 22.07 73.16
N PRO A 7 44.07 22.38 72.30
CA PRO A 7 44.48 22.67 70.92
C PRO A 7 43.60 23.73 70.22
N ARG A 8 44.18 24.49 69.27
CA ARG A 8 43.88 24.36 67.83
C ARG A 8 44.37 25.56 67.03
N ARG A 9 45.33 25.28 66.16
CA ARG A 9 45.64 26.05 64.95
C ARG A 9 44.48 25.95 63.96
N LYS A 10 44.21 27.09 63.31
CA LYS A 10 43.80 27.27 61.90
C LYS A 10 42.51 26.56 61.45
N THR A 11 41.39 27.27 61.47
CA THR A 11 40.32 27.30 60.43
C THR A 11 39.13 28.13 60.94
N LYS A 12 39.23 29.47 60.93
CA LYS A 12 38.07 30.35 61.22
C LYS A 12 37.71 31.33 60.09
N VAL A 13 38.46 31.35 58.99
CA VAL A 13 38.24 32.33 57.91
C VAL A 13 37.30 31.81 56.81
N TYR A 14 37.17 30.49 56.60
CA TYR A 14 36.34 29.95 55.52
C TYR A 14 34.84 29.83 55.85
N ALA A 15 34.47 29.81 57.13
CA ALA A 15 33.05 29.74 57.52
C ALA A 15 32.35 31.10 57.40
N CYS A 16 33.03 32.22 57.75
CA CYS A 16 32.41 33.55 57.71
C CYS A 16 32.09 33.99 56.27
N VAL A 17 32.95 33.65 55.30
CA VAL A 17 32.71 33.94 53.88
C VAL A 17 31.54 33.13 53.31
N SER A 18 31.26 31.92 53.83
CA SER A 18 30.09 31.13 53.41
C SER A 18 28.79 31.68 53.97
N TYR A 19 28.76 32.14 55.23
CA TYR A 19 27.57 32.77 55.80
C TYR A 19 27.28 34.13 55.15
N GLU A 20 28.30 34.94 54.85
CA GLU A 20 28.13 36.19 54.09
C GLU A 20 27.66 35.97 52.65
N LYS A 21 28.15 34.93 51.97
CA LYS A 21 27.65 34.56 50.63
C LYS A 21 26.22 34.06 50.68
N LEU A 22 25.85 33.25 51.68
CA LEU A 22 24.45 32.82 51.85
C LEU A 22 23.52 33.97 52.24
N THR A 23 23.95 34.90 53.11
CA THR A 23 23.13 36.07 53.46
C THR A 23 23.02 37.04 52.29
N PHE A 24 24.08 37.24 51.49
CA PHE A 24 24.03 38.04 50.28
C PHE A 24 23.12 37.42 49.20
N VAL A 25 23.19 36.09 49.00
CA VAL A 25 22.28 35.38 48.08
C VAL A 25 20.83 35.47 48.56
N CYS A 26 20.58 35.32 49.87
CA CYS A 26 19.25 35.45 50.45
C CYS A 26 18.72 36.89 50.39
N PHE A 27 19.59 37.89 50.57
CA PHE A 27 19.27 39.31 50.42
C PHE A 27 18.97 39.67 48.95
N CYS A 28 19.79 39.21 48.01
CA CYS A 28 19.56 39.38 46.58
C CYS A 28 18.28 38.67 46.12
N LEU A 29 17.99 37.46 46.58
CA LEU A 29 16.74 36.75 46.30
C LEU A 29 15.53 37.51 46.87
N SER A 30 15.62 37.99 48.10
CA SER A 30 14.56 38.79 48.75
C SER A 30 14.34 40.15 48.06
N PHE A 31 15.42 40.78 47.63
CA PHE A 31 15.38 42.05 46.88
C PHE A 31 14.83 41.86 45.47
N LYS A 32 15.23 40.80 44.77
CA LYS A 32 14.72 40.44 43.44
C LYS A 32 13.23 40.11 43.49
N ARG A 33 12.78 39.44 44.56
CA ARG A 33 11.35 39.17 44.81
C ARG A 33 10.56 40.45 45.08
N ARG A 34 11.05 41.34 45.96
CA ARG A 34 10.41 42.65 46.21
C ARG A 34 10.29 43.52 44.96
N MET A 35 11.30 43.53 44.10
CA MET A 35 11.23 44.27 42.84
C MET A 35 10.28 43.60 41.85
N ALA A 36 10.30 42.28 41.72
CA ALA A 36 9.32 41.58 40.88
C ALA A 36 7.88 41.92 41.31
N ASP A 37 7.59 41.87 42.61
CA ASP A 37 6.27 42.21 43.17
C ASP A 37 5.87 43.67 42.93
N SER A 38 6.83 44.61 42.86
CA SER A 38 6.54 46.01 42.56
C SER A 38 6.28 46.24 41.08
N LEU A 39 7.03 45.57 40.18
CA LEU A 39 6.82 45.62 38.74
C LEU A 39 5.48 44.98 38.34
N THR A 40 5.07 43.90 39.00
CA THR A 40 3.78 43.24 38.72
C THR A 40 2.59 44.15 38.98
N LYS A 41 2.69 45.09 39.94
CA LYS A 41 1.65 46.12 40.16
C LYS A 41 1.46 47.08 38.97
N TYR A 42 2.47 47.21 38.12
CA TYR A 42 2.43 48.01 36.89
C TYR A 42 2.24 47.14 35.64
N GLY A 43 1.92 45.84 35.80
CA GLY A 43 1.75 44.91 34.68
C GLY A 43 3.06 44.53 33.99
N LEU A 44 4.19 44.65 34.69
CA LEU A 44 5.52 44.28 34.19
C LEU A 44 6.01 43.03 34.93
N TYR A 45 6.54 42.08 34.18
CA TYR A 45 7.02 40.79 34.66
C TYR A 45 8.50 40.62 34.35
N ILE A 46 9.20 39.80 35.13
CA ILE A 46 10.61 39.48 34.88
C ILE A 46 10.66 38.03 34.39
N ASP A 47 11.15 37.83 33.17
CA ASP A 47 11.32 36.52 32.56
C ASP A 47 12.57 35.79 33.10
N ASP A 48 12.71 34.50 32.79
CA ASP A 48 13.80 33.61 33.22
C ASP A 48 15.19 34.16 32.83
N LEU A 49 15.26 34.93 31.75
CA LEU A 49 16.47 35.63 31.29
C LEU A 49 16.70 36.99 32.00
N SER A 50 15.97 37.28 33.08
CA SER A 50 15.98 38.55 33.82
C SER A 50 15.67 39.79 32.98
N LYS A 51 14.87 39.62 31.92
CA LYS A 51 14.36 40.71 31.07
C LYS A 51 12.98 41.14 31.55
N ILE A 52 12.68 42.44 31.42
CA ILE A 52 11.35 42.98 31.72
C ILE A 52 10.43 42.69 30.54
N CYS A 53 9.31 42.01 30.80
CA CYS A 53 8.30 41.59 29.86
C CYS A 53 6.94 42.19 30.25
N ILE A 54 6.12 42.52 29.25
CA ILE A 54 4.75 43.02 29.47
C ILE A 54 3.78 41.84 29.64
N LEU A 55 4.13 40.67 29.09
CA LEU A 55 3.39 39.43 29.25
C LEU A 55 3.96 38.60 30.40
N GLU A 56 3.07 37.96 31.17
CA GLU A 56 3.48 37.01 32.20
C GLU A 56 4.24 35.82 31.56
N PRO A 57 5.43 35.45 32.07
CA PRO A 57 6.29 34.45 31.45
C PRO A 57 5.63 33.06 31.32
N GLU A 58 4.75 32.69 32.24
CA GLU A 58 3.98 31.45 32.16
C GLU A 58 2.98 31.47 30.99
N VAL A 59 2.23 32.57 30.82
CA VAL A 59 1.29 32.77 29.71
C VAL A 59 2.03 32.84 28.37
N ALA A 60 3.19 33.49 28.32
CA ALA A 60 4.04 33.53 27.13
C ALA A 60 4.54 32.13 26.73
N ASN A 61 5.00 31.33 27.69
CA ASN A 61 5.46 29.97 27.45
C ASN A 61 4.32 29.04 27.02
N GLN A 62 3.14 29.14 27.64
CA GLN A 62 1.96 28.37 27.23
C GLN A 62 1.51 28.74 25.81
N THR A 63 1.52 30.03 25.47
CA THR A 63 1.16 30.52 24.13
C THR A 63 2.16 30.03 23.07
N ASN A 64 3.46 30.01 23.39
CA ASN A 64 4.49 29.48 22.50
C ASN A 64 4.37 27.96 22.30
N LYS A 65 4.12 27.20 23.38
CA LYS A 65 3.86 25.75 23.28
C LYS A 65 2.63 25.47 22.42
N LEU A 66 1.54 26.21 22.64
CA LEU A 66 0.32 26.08 21.83
C LEU A 66 0.62 26.37 20.35
N LYS A 67 1.40 27.41 20.06
CA LYS A 67 1.82 27.74 18.69
C LYS A 67 2.60 26.59 18.03
N GLU A 68 3.56 26.01 18.74
CA GLU A 68 4.34 24.86 18.24
C GLU A 68 3.45 23.63 18.02
N GLU A 69 2.55 23.31 18.96
CA GLU A 69 1.60 22.21 18.82
C GLU A 69 0.66 22.42 17.64
N CYS A 70 0.16 23.64 17.42
CA CYS A 70 -0.65 23.97 16.25
C CYS A 70 0.15 23.78 14.95
N GLN A 71 1.41 24.20 14.90
CA GLN A 71 2.27 23.99 13.72
C GLN A 71 2.51 22.50 13.44
N ASN A 72 2.78 21.72 14.49
CA ASN A 72 2.95 20.27 14.39
C ASN A 72 1.65 19.59 13.92
N PHE A 73 0.51 20.02 14.44
CA PHE A 73 -0.79 19.51 14.02
C PHE A 73 -1.06 19.79 12.54
N VAL A 74 -0.83 21.02 12.07
CA VAL A 74 -0.98 21.38 10.66
C VAL A 74 -0.05 20.52 9.78
N THR A 75 1.20 20.32 10.19
CA THR A 75 2.15 19.48 9.45
C THR A 75 1.66 18.05 9.32
N ARG A 76 1.17 17.45 10.42
CA ARG A 76 0.61 16.09 10.42
C ARG A 76 -0.63 15.97 9.52
N ILE A 77 -1.49 16.98 9.50
CA ILE A 77 -2.67 17.00 8.63
C ILE A 77 -2.24 17.05 7.15
N VAL A 78 -1.25 17.86 6.80
CA VAL A 78 -0.72 17.94 5.44
C VAL A 78 -0.10 16.61 5.01
N GLU A 79 0.68 15.97 5.88
CA GLU A 79 1.23 14.63 5.62
C GLU A 79 0.15 13.57 5.46
N PHE A 80 -0.89 13.61 6.31
CA PHE A 80 -2.03 12.71 6.21
C PHE A 80 -2.76 12.89 4.86
N GLN A 81 -3.06 14.13 4.47
CA GLN A 81 -3.66 14.43 3.17
C GLN A 81 -2.81 13.90 2.01
N LYS A 82 -1.49 14.08 2.08
CA LYS A 82 -0.56 13.54 1.07
C LYS A 82 -0.63 12.01 0.98
N ASN A 83 -0.73 11.33 2.11
CA ASN A 83 -0.85 9.87 2.13
C ASN A 83 -2.20 9.39 1.60
N CYS A 84 -3.30 10.08 1.93
CA CYS A 84 -4.61 9.79 1.36
C CYS A 84 -4.62 9.95 -0.17
N ASN A 85 -4.03 11.03 -0.70
CA ASN A 85 -3.95 11.25 -2.15
C ASN A 85 -3.15 10.15 -2.84
N LYS A 86 -2.00 9.76 -2.29
CA LYS A 86 -1.23 8.62 -2.81
C LYS A 86 -2.02 7.32 -2.79
N PHE A 87 -2.81 7.09 -1.73
CA PHE A 87 -3.63 5.89 -1.61
C PHE A 87 -4.75 5.88 -2.66
N ILE A 88 -5.36 7.03 -2.94
CA ILE A 88 -6.34 7.19 -4.02
C ILE A 88 -5.67 6.85 -5.36
N ASP A 89 -4.50 7.43 -5.66
CA ASP A 89 -3.76 7.16 -6.90
C ASP A 89 -3.42 5.66 -7.06
N LEU A 90 -2.97 5.01 -5.98
CA LEU A 90 -2.69 3.58 -5.99
C LEU A 90 -3.95 2.74 -6.23
N THR A 91 -5.06 3.12 -5.60
CA THR A 91 -6.35 2.45 -5.76
C THR A 91 -6.85 2.57 -7.21
N ASP A 92 -6.76 3.75 -7.81
CA ASP A 92 -7.14 3.99 -9.20
C ASP A 92 -6.27 3.19 -10.18
N ASN A 93 -4.95 3.12 -9.93
CA ASN A 93 -4.04 2.31 -10.73
C ASN A 93 -4.39 0.82 -10.65
N TRP A 94 -4.70 0.30 -9.46
CA TRP A 94 -5.12 -1.09 -9.29
C TRP A 94 -6.47 -1.36 -9.96
N ALA A 95 -7.44 -0.45 -9.85
CA ALA A 95 -8.71 -0.58 -10.54
C ALA A 95 -8.52 -0.68 -12.07
N ASN A 96 -7.65 0.14 -12.64
CA ASN A 96 -7.32 0.11 -14.06
C ASN A 96 -6.64 -1.20 -14.49
N GLU A 97 -5.68 -1.71 -13.72
CA GLU A 97 -5.02 -2.98 -14.05
C GLU A 97 -5.98 -4.18 -13.92
N VAL A 98 -6.89 -4.16 -12.93
CA VAL A 98 -7.94 -5.19 -12.79
C VAL A 98 -8.88 -5.17 -13.99
N GLU A 99 -9.35 -3.99 -14.42
CA GLU A 99 -10.26 -3.90 -15.58
C GLU A 99 -9.56 -4.34 -16.87
N LYS A 100 -8.28 -3.99 -17.03
CA LYS A 100 -7.45 -4.43 -18.15
C LYS A 100 -7.28 -5.95 -18.20
N GLU A 101 -7.05 -6.60 -17.06
CA GLU A 101 -6.92 -8.07 -17.00
C GLU A 101 -8.26 -8.77 -17.21
N LYS A 102 -9.35 -8.20 -16.68
CA LYS A 102 -10.72 -8.65 -16.96
C LYS A 102 -11.02 -8.62 -18.45
N MET A 103 -10.71 -7.52 -19.13
CA MET A 103 -10.91 -7.40 -20.58
C MET A 103 -10.07 -8.41 -21.38
N ARG A 104 -8.80 -8.62 -20.98
CA ARG A 104 -7.95 -9.68 -21.58
C ARG A 104 -8.56 -11.07 -21.43
N THR A 105 -9.04 -11.39 -20.23
CA THR A 105 -9.69 -12.68 -19.93
C THR A 105 -10.96 -12.89 -20.75
N ILE A 106 -11.82 -11.86 -20.87
CA ILE A 106 -13.01 -11.90 -21.72
C ILE A 106 -12.63 -12.13 -23.18
N GLY A 107 -11.61 -11.42 -23.68
CA GLY A 107 -11.10 -11.58 -25.05
C GLY A 107 -10.62 -13.01 -25.33
N ALA A 108 -9.77 -13.55 -24.46
CA ALA A 108 -9.27 -14.93 -24.58
C ALA A 108 -10.41 -15.96 -24.54
N ARG A 109 -11.38 -15.78 -23.64
CA ARG A 109 -12.55 -16.66 -23.54
C ARG A 109 -13.41 -16.62 -24.81
N ASN A 110 -13.61 -15.45 -25.39
CA ASN A 110 -14.37 -15.30 -26.63
C ASN A 110 -13.67 -16.00 -27.81
N LEU A 111 -12.34 -15.85 -27.90
CA LEU A 111 -11.54 -16.53 -28.92
C LEU A 111 -11.63 -18.05 -28.78
N LEU A 112 -11.46 -18.58 -27.56
CA LEU A 112 -11.61 -20.02 -27.30
C LEU A 112 -12.99 -20.52 -27.70
N ARG A 113 -14.05 -19.78 -27.35
CA ARG A 113 -15.42 -20.13 -27.72
C ARG A 113 -15.65 -20.10 -29.24
N SER A 114 -15.03 -19.16 -29.97
CA SER A 114 -15.13 -19.15 -31.43
C SER A 114 -14.39 -20.32 -32.07
N VAL A 115 -13.21 -20.68 -31.55
CA VAL A 115 -12.43 -21.83 -32.04
C VAL A 115 -13.19 -23.13 -31.80
N GLU A 116 -13.81 -23.30 -30.63
CA GLU A 116 -14.63 -24.46 -30.33
C GLU A 116 -15.81 -24.60 -31.29
N LYS A 117 -16.56 -23.51 -31.54
CA LYS A 117 -17.65 -23.50 -32.53
C LYS A 117 -17.17 -23.86 -33.93
N GLN A 118 -16.04 -23.30 -34.36
CA GLN A 118 -15.46 -23.59 -35.67
C GLN A 118 -15.06 -25.07 -35.78
N ARG A 119 -14.43 -25.62 -34.74
CA ARG A 119 -14.05 -27.03 -34.66
C ARG A 119 -15.28 -27.94 -34.77
N ASP A 120 -16.37 -27.61 -34.07
CA ASP A 120 -17.57 -28.43 -34.08
C ASP A 120 -18.28 -28.36 -35.44
N ALA A 121 -18.33 -27.18 -36.08
CA ALA A 121 -18.82 -27.04 -37.44
C ALA A 121 -17.98 -27.83 -38.46
N GLN A 122 -16.65 -27.80 -38.34
CA GLN A 122 -15.75 -28.59 -39.20
C GLN A 122 -15.97 -30.10 -39.01
N LYS A 123 -16.14 -30.57 -37.77
CA LYS A 123 -16.45 -31.98 -37.49
C LYS A 123 -17.76 -32.40 -38.16
N GLN A 124 -18.81 -31.60 -38.04
CA GLN A 124 -20.10 -31.88 -38.69
C GLN A 124 -19.95 -31.92 -40.22
N GLN A 125 -19.22 -30.97 -40.81
CA GLN A 125 -18.96 -30.96 -42.25
C GLN A 125 -18.20 -32.22 -42.71
N ILE A 126 -17.17 -32.63 -41.99
CA ILE A 126 -16.40 -33.84 -42.30
C ILE A 126 -17.28 -35.09 -42.16
N GLN A 127 -18.09 -35.18 -41.11
CA GLN A 127 -19.00 -36.31 -40.92
C GLN A 127 -20.03 -36.42 -42.05
N ALA A 128 -20.60 -35.29 -42.49
CA ALA A 128 -21.50 -35.27 -43.64
C ALA A 128 -20.80 -35.76 -44.92
N LEU A 129 -19.56 -35.31 -45.16
CA LEU A 129 -18.78 -35.75 -46.33
C LEU A 129 -18.43 -37.25 -46.26
N ILE A 130 -18.08 -37.76 -45.08
CA ILE A 130 -17.84 -39.20 -44.87
C ILE A 130 -19.11 -39.98 -45.22
N MET A 131 -20.27 -39.55 -44.72
CA MET A 131 -21.54 -40.22 -45.00
C MET A 131 -21.88 -40.22 -46.49
N GLU A 132 -21.70 -39.08 -47.17
CA GLU A 132 -21.90 -38.96 -48.62
C GLU A 132 -21.01 -39.95 -49.39
N LYS A 133 -19.70 -39.99 -49.07
CA LYS A 133 -18.75 -40.88 -49.74
C LYS A 133 -18.96 -42.35 -49.42
N SER A 134 -19.36 -42.68 -48.20
CA SER A 134 -19.74 -44.05 -47.84
C SER A 134 -20.96 -44.52 -48.63
N MET A 135 -21.96 -43.67 -48.80
CA MET A 135 -23.15 -43.99 -49.60
C MET A 135 -22.81 -44.15 -51.09
N GLU A 136 -21.97 -43.26 -51.62
CA GLU A 136 -21.47 -43.35 -53.00
C GLU A 136 -20.71 -44.67 -53.24
N LEU A 137 -19.82 -45.05 -52.32
CA LEU A 137 -19.09 -46.32 -52.38
C LEU A 137 -20.01 -47.54 -52.37
N GLU A 138 -21.02 -47.56 -51.49
CA GLU A 138 -21.94 -48.69 -51.41
C GLU A 138 -22.77 -48.84 -52.69
N ARG A 139 -23.22 -47.71 -53.26
CA ARG A 139 -23.89 -47.72 -54.57
C ARG A 139 -23.00 -48.32 -55.66
N LEU A 140 -21.74 -47.90 -55.73
CA LEU A 140 -20.78 -48.40 -56.72
C LEU A 140 -20.49 -49.89 -56.54
N ARG A 141 -20.40 -50.38 -55.31
CA ARG A 141 -20.24 -51.81 -55.00
C ARG A 141 -21.39 -52.64 -55.54
N ILE A 142 -22.63 -52.23 -55.27
CA ILE A 142 -23.83 -52.93 -55.77
C ILE A 142 -23.85 -52.97 -57.30
N GLN A 143 -23.49 -51.86 -57.96
CA GLN A 143 -23.40 -51.81 -59.42
C GLN A 143 -22.32 -52.75 -59.97
N TYR A 144 -21.15 -52.77 -59.33
CA TYR A 144 -20.06 -53.66 -59.70
C TYR A 144 -20.45 -55.13 -59.58
N ASP A 145 -21.05 -55.54 -58.45
CA ASP A 145 -21.48 -56.92 -58.23
C ASP A 145 -22.55 -57.36 -59.24
N SER A 146 -23.47 -56.46 -59.60
CA SER A 146 -24.46 -56.72 -60.64
C SER A 146 -23.82 -56.92 -62.01
N LEU A 147 -22.86 -56.08 -62.39
CA LEU A 147 -22.16 -56.19 -63.68
C LEU A 147 -21.31 -57.46 -63.75
N LYS A 148 -20.62 -57.80 -62.66
CA LYS A 148 -19.84 -59.04 -62.55
C LYS A 148 -20.71 -60.28 -62.73
N LYS A 149 -21.93 -60.27 -62.18
CA LYS A 149 -22.89 -61.37 -62.39
C LYS A 149 -23.28 -61.49 -63.86
N ILE A 150 -23.59 -60.38 -64.53
CA ILE A 150 -23.93 -60.35 -65.96
C ILE A 150 -22.75 -60.85 -66.80
N GLU A 151 -21.52 -60.43 -66.49
CA GLU A 151 -20.31 -60.90 -67.17
C GLU A 151 -20.14 -62.43 -67.05
N MET A 152 -20.37 -63.00 -65.86
CA MET A 152 -20.35 -64.45 -65.66
C MET A 152 -21.41 -65.17 -66.51
N GLU A 153 -22.66 -64.70 -66.50
CA GLU A 153 -23.75 -65.26 -67.31
C GLU A 153 -23.45 -65.20 -68.82
N GLN A 154 -22.82 -64.11 -69.27
CA GLN A 154 -22.36 -63.96 -70.65
C GLN A 154 -21.24 -64.96 -70.99
N MET A 155 -20.27 -65.16 -70.09
CA MET A 155 -19.20 -66.14 -70.29
C MET A 155 -19.74 -67.56 -70.39
N GLU A 156 -20.64 -67.96 -69.49
CA GLU A 156 -21.32 -69.27 -69.54
C GLU A 156 -22.07 -69.47 -70.87
N THR A 157 -22.73 -68.41 -71.36
CA THR A 157 -23.42 -68.45 -72.66
C THR A 157 -22.43 -68.64 -73.81
N ILE A 158 -21.29 -67.94 -73.80
CA ILE A 158 -20.24 -68.08 -74.81
C ILE A 158 -19.66 -69.50 -74.80
N GLU A 159 -19.38 -70.06 -73.62
CA GLU A 159 -18.90 -71.43 -73.48
C GLU A 159 -19.88 -72.44 -74.08
N HIS A 160 -21.17 -72.31 -73.77
CA HIS A 160 -22.22 -73.16 -74.35
C HIS A 160 -22.31 -73.05 -75.88
N LEU A 161 -22.11 -71.85 -76.44
CA LEU A 161 -22.14 -71.62 -77.89
C LEU A 161 -20.85 -72.07 -78.61
N THR A 162 -19.75 -72.27 -77.89
CA THR A 162 -18.45 -72.66 -78.47
C THR A 162 -18.24 -74.19 -78.45
N VAL A 163 -18.93 -74.90 -77.54
CA VAL A 163 -18.81 -76.36 -77.38
C VAL A 163 -19.80 -77.15 -78.27
N ASN A 164 -20.87 -76.51 -78.76
CA ASN A 164 -21.79 -77.06 -79.76
C ASN A 164 -21.39 -76.65 -81.18
#